data_AF-A0A937UKR0-F1
#
_entry.id   AF-A0A937UKR0-F1
#
_cell.length_a   1.000
_cell.length_b   1.000
_cell.length_c   1.000
_cell.angle_alpha   90.00
_cell.angle_beta   90.00
_cell.angle_gamma   90.00
#
_symmetry.space_group_name_H-M   'P 1'
#
loop_
_entity.id
_entity.type
_entity.pdbx_description
1 polymer ?
#
loop_
_entity_poly.entity_id
_entity_poly.type
_entity_poly.pdbx_seq_one_letter_code
_entity_poly.pdbx_strand_id
1 'polypeptide(L)'
;MSRLPESLALPILFAKPGRGEVAVLSLSVVTKGAGGLPASIQGPLGFLDGALEPRNVGLLASLLPRLAGPDCYSATYEMPPKGVGQLADASLEGSSHLLSVILAMYALGADAVVRGEPTFQSKLEGWTASTFPNKQGKLKSVELLREKLAAVFRRNPALGKKGCPPISNVILAKDDRPHIAALLGTPAEDLAQAATLSKTQLLDAGLPDAAVGRADSAPVTLHFVVDFGSALELIFGAELLATYRRALRRHRLFRSKALWGGVLFLAAALAYLLYPRALPEDVKIEQDTCLQVYDRDGGRLWRRDMGVPVILAKLMRDRHGEARVVASLRPKGQDAGCLLIFDRRGERIARFDPGQMQPYRPDWPHKRIIKRVVIADLLPEPGQEIVAVGNANWFPSRVCILSEDGELLREYWHPGTVDGILHLAGTSRLVLWGPNNNLSLATEVEADASPYFFAIYCLDARAPSGQLPPYAAHDVPKQAPVWYKALSPKGRSILEVSIRNHGAGKLAELEVVSERGWTLYLNASGAVLRTAEQDKHRDPVSELIDVVPVQ
;
A
#
# COMPACT_ATOMS: atom_id res chain seq x y z
N MET A 1 2.34 -16.66 36.44
CA MET A 1 3.38 -17.27 35.58
C MET A 1 4.64 -17.39 36.40
N SER A 2 5.01 -18.60 36.83
CA SER A 2 6.29 -18.84 37.51
C SER A 2 7.43 -18.51 36.55
N ARG A 3 8.36 -17.65 36.97
CA ARG A 3 9.59 -17.42 36.22
C ARG A 3 10.33 -18.76 36.17
N LEU A 4 10.68 -19.21 34.97
CA LEU A 4 11.55 -20.38 34.80
C LEU A 4 12.84 -20.14 35.61
N PRO A 5 13.44 -21.17 36.23
CA PRO A 5 14.72 -21.01 36.89
C PRO A 5 15.71 -20.43 35.87
N GLU A 6 16.26 -19.26 36.21
CA GLU A 6 17.20 -18.53 35.35
C GLU A 6 18.60 -19.17 35.39
N SER A 7 18.79 -20.24 36.17
CA SER A 7 20.06 -20.92 36.39
C SER A 7 19.97 -22.44 36.33
N LEU A 8 21.04 -23.06 35.83
CA LEU A 8 21.26 -24.49 35.71
C LEU A 8 22.59 -24.86 36.39
N ALA A 9 22.55 -25.78 37.36
CA ALA A 9 23.74 -26.28 38.05
C ALA A 9 24.18 -27.63 37.47
N LEU A 10 25.45 -27.73 37.08
CA LEU A 10 25.99 -28.89 36.37
C LEU A 10 27.28 -29.40 37.00
N PRO A 11 27.44 -30.74 37.11
CA PRO A 11 28.71 -31.33 37.45
C PRO A 11 29.68 -31.25 36.27
N ILE A 12 30.92 -30.83 36.53
CA ILE A 12 31.99 -30.79 35.54
C ILE A 12 33.23 -31.51 36.06
N LEU A 13 33.89 -32.26 35.18
CA LEU A 13 35.04 -33.09 35.50
C LEU A 13 36.34 -32.34 35.28
N PHE A 14 37.19 -32.35 36.28
CA PHE A 14 38.56 -31.87 36.21
C PHE A 14 39.52 -32.98 36.62
N ALA A 15 40.74 -32.95 36.07
CA ALA A 15 41.82 -33.75 36.59
C ALA A 15 43.16 -33.03 36.44
N LYS A 16 44.05 -33.36 37.37
CA LYS A 16 45.50 -33.20 37.29
C LYS A 16 46.12 -34.59 37.36
N PRO A 17 47.38 -34.77 36.93
CA PRO A 17 48.05 -36.07 37.06
C PRO A 17 47.94 -36.61 38.49
N GLY A 18 47.40 -37.83 38.63
CA GLY A 18 47.16 -38.48 39.92
C GLY A 18 45.98 -37.97 40.75
N ARG A 19 45.22 -36.96 40.30
CA ARG A 19 44.07 -36.41 41.04
C ARG A 19 42.96 -35.86 40.12
N GLY A 20 41.85 -36.59 40.03
CA GLY A 20 40.58 -36.06 39.52
C GLY A 20 39.74 -35.32 40.57
N GLU A 21 38.91 -34.36 40.17
CA GLU A 21 37.91 -33.67 40.99
C GLU A 21 36.61 -33.42 40.20
N VAL A 22 35.47 -33.46 40.89
CA VAL A 22 34.18 -33.02 40.33
C VAL A 22 33.84 -31.67 40.93
N ALA A 23 33.69 -30.64 40.09
CA ALA A 23 33.24 -29.32 40.52
C ALA A 23 31.78 -29.07 40.08
N VAL A 24 31.14 -28.09 40.70
CA VAL A 24 29.79 -27.63 40.33
C VAL A 24 29.88 -26.27 39.68
N LEU A 25 29.35 -26.18 38.47
CA LEU A 25 29.18 -24.94 37.73
C LEU A 25 27.71 -24.55 37.73
N SER A 26 27.41 -23.33 38.15
CA SER A 26 26.09 -22.73 38.03
C SER A 26 26.10 -21.78 36.85
N LEU A 27 25.25 -22.02 35.85
CA LEU A 27 25.14 -21.21 34.64
C LEU A 27 23.78 -20.52 34.64
N SER A 28 23.73 -19.20 34.47
CA SER A 28 22.50 -18.42 34.38
C SER A 28 22.42 -17.54 33.14
N VAL A 29 21.19 -17.26 32.70
CA VAL A 29 20.92 -16.33 31.59
C VAL A 29 20.67 -14.93 32.16
N VAL A 30 21.39 -13.92 31.68
CA VAL A 30 21.23 -12.53 32.12
C VAL A 30 20.69 -11.69 30.97
N THR A 31 19.48 -11.13 31.12
CA THR A 31 18.90 -10.25 30.10
C THR A 31 19.34 -8.80 30.35
N LYS A 32 20.47 -8.41 29.73
CA LYS A 32 21.07 -7.05 29.66
C LYS A 32 21.98 -6.62 30.83
N GLY A 33 23.15 -6.10 30.48
CA GLY A 33 23.82 -5.00 31.19
C GLY A 33 25.02 -5.33 32.09
N ALA A 34 25.21 -6.57 32.53
CA ALA A 34 26.32 -6.88 33.45
C ALA A 34 26.78 -8.36 33.47
N GLY A 35 26.24 -9.22 32.59
CA GLY A 35 26.60 -10.64 32.56
C GLY A 35 27.85 -10.87 31.72
N GLY A 36 28.81 -11.63 32.25
CA GLY A 36 29.96 -12.10 31.49
C GLY A 36 30.35 -13.50 31.96
N LEU A 37 30.94 -14.28 31.05
CA LEU A 37 31.53 -15.57 31.42
C LEU A 37 32.77 -15.35 32.31
N PRO A 38 33.02 -16.18 33.34
CA PRO A 38 34.24 -16.12 34.12
C PRO A 38 35.49 -16.29 33.25
N ALA A 39 36.58 -15.70 33.71
CA ALA A 39 37.91 -15.85 33.09
C ALA A 39 38.29 -17.34 32.89
N SER A 40 37.88 -18.23 33.81
CA SER A 40 38.17 -19.67 33.73
C SER A 40 37.44 -20.43 32.61
N ILE A 41 36.39 -19.85 32.02
CA ILE A 41 35.68 -20.42 30.84
C ILE A 41 36.02 -19.62 29.58
N GLN A 42 36.16 -18.30 29.70
CA GLN A 42 36.56 -17.42 28.59
C GLN A 42 37.94 -17.79 28.04
N GLY A 43 38.91 -18.11 28.90
CA GLY A 43 40.25 -18.51 28.48
C GLY A 43 40.23 -19.72 27.55
N PRO A 44 39.68 -20.89 27.98
CA PRO A 44 39.58 -22.07 27.13
C PRO A 44 38.73 -21.86 25.86
N LEU A 45 37.58 -21.17 25.93
CA LEU A 45 36.79 -20.86 24.73
C LEU A 45 37.56 -19.96 23.75
N GLY A 46 38.22 -18.92 24.26
CA GLY A 46 39.06 -18.02 23.46
C GLY A 46 40.28 -18.71 22.87
N PHE A 47 40.90 -19.63 23.61
CA PHE A 47 41.97 -20.48 23.10
C PHE A 47 41.49 -21.37 21.95
N LEU A 48 40.35 -22.06 22.09
CA LEU A 48 39.77 -22.85 21.01
C LEU A 48 39.39 -21.99 19.80
N ASP A 49 38.90 -20.76 20.04
CA ASP A 49 38.57 -19.81 18.98
C ASP A 49 39.80 -19.36 18.20
N GLY A 50 40.94 -19.16 18.88
CA GLY A 50 42.21 -18.79 18.27
C GLY A 50 42.96 -19.96 17.62
N ALA A 51 42.88 -21.16 18.20
CA ALA A 51 43.63 -22.34 17.77
C ALA A 51 42.99 -23.09 16.59
N LEU A 52 41.71 -22.85 16.29
CA LEU A 52 40.97 -23.57 15.26
C LEU A 52 40.65 -22.68 14.07
N GLU A 53 40.93 -23.13 12.84
CA GLU A 53 40.49 -22.44 11.62
C GLU A 53 39.03 -22.77 11.26
N PRO A 54 38.26 -21.82 10.69
CA PRO A 54 38.62 -20.43 10.36
C PRO A 54 38.58 -19.49 11.58
N ARG A 55 39.55 -18.58 11.68
CA ARG A 55 39.73 -17.66 12.84
C ARG A 55 38.60 -16.64 13.04
N ASN A 56 37.72 -16.48 12.04
CA ASN A 56 36.77 -15.35 11.98
C ASN A 56 35.40 -15.65 12.60
N VAL A 57 35.17 -16.88 13.07
CA VAL A 57 33.91 -17.29 13.71
C VAL A 57 34.22 -17.99 15.04
N GLY A 58 33.71 -17.46 16.15
CA GLY A 58 33.84 -18.08 17.47
C GLY A 58 33.02 -19.36 17.59
N LEU A 59 33.44 -20.27 18.47
CA LEU A 59 32.88 -21.60 18.71
C LEU A 59 31.40 -21.48 19.11
N LEU A 60 31.07 -20.55 20.01
CA LEU A 60 29.69 -20.27 20.40
C LEU A 60 28.86 -19.73 19.22
N ALA A 61 29.42 -18.87 18.37
CA ALA A 61 28.71 -18.39 17.19
C ALA A 61 28.45 -19.51 16.17
N SER A 62 29.39 -20.46 16.04
CA SER A 62 29.28 -21.61 15.14
C SER A 62 28.26 -22.65 15.62
N LEU A 63 28.27 -22.98 16.92
CA LEU A 63 27.44 -24.05 17.49
C LEU A 63 26.10 -23.52 18.02
N LEU A 64 26.05 -22.25 18.48
CA LEU A 64 24.90 -21.60 19.12
C LEU A 64 24.55 -20.23 18.48
N PRO A 65 24.29 -20.14 17.16
CA PRO A 65 24.20 -18.87 16.42
C PRO A 65 23.10 -17.90 16.88
N ARG A 66 22.15 -18.34 17.72
CA ARG A 66 21.11 -17.47 18.31
C ARG A 66 21.48 -16.89 19.67
N LEU A 67 22.58 -17.34 20.25
CA LEU A 67 23.04 -17.08 21.60
C LEU A 67 24.47 -16.53 21.60
N ALA A 68 24.94 -16.07 20.42
CA ALA A 68 26.34 -15.76 20.11
C ALA A 68 26.92 -14.55 20.87
N GLY A 69 26.14 -13.90 21.74
CA GLY A 69 26.65 -12.88 22.65
C GLY A 69 27.01 -13.51 24.00
N PRO A 70 28.31 -13.62 24.37
CA PRO A 70 28.71 -14.08 25.71
C PRO A 70 28.13 -13.18 26.82
N ASP A 71 27.79 -11.94 26.51
CA ASP A 71 27.17 -10.96 27.41
C ASP A 71 25.75 -11.34 27.88
N CYS A 72 25.19 -12.44 27.36
CA CYS A 72 23.87 -12.96 27.73
C CYS A 72 23.93 -14.08 28.78
N TYR A 73 25.13 -14.54 29.16
CA TYR A 73 25.32 -15.62 30.12
C TYR A 73 26.25 -15.20 31.25
N SER A 74 25.90 -15.61 32.45
CA SER A 74 26.81 -15.63 33.59
C SER A 74 27.06 -17.08 33.97
N ALA A 75 28.31 -17.44 34.19
CA ALA A 75 28.64 -18.73 34.80
C ALA A 75 29.36 -18.44 36.10
N THR A 76 29.16 -19.25 37.13
CA THR A 76 29.88 -19.11 38.40
C THR A 76 30.23 -20.50 38.90
N TYR A 77 31.51 -20.71 39.19
CA TYR A 77 31.93 -21.89 39.91
C TYR A 77 31.48 -21.75 41.35
N GLU A 78 30.49 -22.53 41.76
CA GLU A 78 30.04 -22.51 43.14
C GLU A 78 31.05 -23.17 44.07
N MET A 79 31.90 -24.03 43.50
CA MET A 79 33.01 -24.69 44.18
C MET A 79 34.21 -24.76 43.22
N PRO A 80 35.09 -23.74 43.23
CA PRO A 80 36.29 -23.79 42.43
C PRO A 80 37.20 -24.94 42.91
N PRO A 81 37.75 -25.76 42.01
CA PRO A 81 38.69 -26.83 42.38
C PRO A 81 39.92 -26.24 43.10
N LYS A 82 40.41 -26.94 44.13
CA LYS A 82 41.51 -26.44 44.96
C LYS A 82 42.80 -26.35 44.13
N GLY A 83 43.44 -25.18 44.13
CA GLY A 83 44.68 -24.95 43.37
C GLY A 83 44.44 -24.71 41.87
N VAL A 84 43.25 -24.25 41.49
CA VAL A 84 42.90 -23.79 40.14
C VAL A 84 42.71 -22.27 40.15
N GLY A 85 43.69 -21.57 40.71
CA GLY A 85 43.73 -20.10 40.70
C GLY A 85 44.03 -19.51 39.32
N GLN A 86 44.53 -20.33 38.39
CA GLN A 86 44.86 -19.94 37.03
C GLN A 86 44.54 -21.11 36.09
N LEU A 87 43.30 -21.18 35.61
CA LEU A 87 42.91 -21.95 34.42
C LEU A 87 43.39 -21.25 33.12
N ALA A 88 44.35 -20.33 33.26
CA ALA A 88 44.92 -19.54 32.18
C ALA A 88 46.00 -20.29 31.39
N ASP A 89 46.45 -21.44 31.89
CA ASP A 89 47.23 -22.36 31.06
C ASP A 89 46.27 -22.93 30.03
N ALA A 90 46.44 -22.47 28.79
CA ALA A 90 45.69 -22.86 27.61
C ALA A 90 46.01 -24.32 27.22
N SER A 91 45.88 -25.25 28.16
CA SER A 91 46.09 -26.66 27.98
C SER A 91 44.77 -27.33 27.56
N LEU A 92 44.91 -28.39 26.76
CA LEU A 92 43.80 -29.25 26.36
C LEU A 92 43.07 -29.87 27.58
N GLU A 93 43.77 -30.03 28.70
CA GLU A 93 43.20 -30.55 29.96
C GLU A 93 42.09 -29.64 30.51
N GLY A 94 42.32 -28.32 30.46
CA GLY A 94 41.36 -27.30 30.89
C GLY A 94 40.10 -27.25 30.02
N SER A 95 40.13 -27.81 28.82
CA SER A 95 39.01 -27.80 27.87
C SER A 95 38.02 -28.95 28.06
N SER A 96 38.32 -29.92 28.93
CA SER A 96 37.55 -31.17 29.05
C SER A 96 36.10 -31.04 29.51
N HIS A 97 35.72 -29.93 30.12
CA HIS A 97 34.36 -29.66 30.58
C HIS A 97 33.56 -28.77 29.61
N LEU A 98 34.16 -28.29 28.52
CA LEU A 98 33.54 -27.30 27.65
C LEU A 98 32.31 -27.81 26.93
N LEU A 99 32.24 -29.10 26.58
CA LEU A 99 31.01 -29.65 26.00
C LEU A 99 29.83 -29.50 26.97
N SER A 100 30.01 -29.80 28.26
CA SER A 100 28.95 -29.63 29.27
C SER A 100 28.48 -28.17 29.33
N VAL A 101 29.41 -27.22 29.28
CA VAL A 101 29.09 -25.78 29.30
C VAL A 101 28.29 -25.38 28.06
N ILE A 102 28.70 -25.82 26.87
CA ILE A 102 28.02 -25.49 25.61
C ILE A 102 26.61 -26.12 25.57
N LEU A 103 26.46 -27.36 26.05
CA LEU A 103 25.16 -28.03 26.18
C LEU A 103 24.24 -27.30 27.17
N ALA A 104 24.77 -26.80 28.27
CA ALA A 104 24.04 -25.99 29.24
C ALA A 104 23.53 -24.69 28.64
N MET A 105 24.39 -23.97 27.92
CA MET A 105 24.03 -22.75 27.20
C MET A 105 22.95 -23.03 26.16
N TYR A 106 23.08 -24.14 25.43
CA TYR A 106 22.07 -24.61 24.48
C TYR A 106 20.73 -24.83 25.18
N ALA A 107 20.70 -25.60 26.28
CA ALA A 107 19.48 -25.93 27.00
C ALA A 107 18.76 -24.67 27.52
N LEU A 108 19.49 -23.78 28.19
CA LEU A 108 18.97 -22.51 28.68
C LEU A 108 18.39 -21.65 27.55
N GLY A 109 19.11 -21.53 26.42
CA GLY A 109 18.63 -20.78 25.28
C GLY A 109 17.48 -21.46 24.52
N ALA A 110 17.40 -22.79 24.57
CA ALA A 110 16.32 -23.56 23.97
C ALA A 110 15.01 -23.41 24.74
N ASP A 111 15.06 -23.56 26.07
CA ASP A 111 13.90 -23.34 26.95
C ASP A 111 13.39 -21.89 26.85
N ALA A 112 14.26 -20.90 26.70
CA ALA A 112 13.84 -19.50 26.50
C ALA A 112 13.06 -19.27 25.18
N VAL A 113 13.31 -20.09 24.15
CA VAL A 113 12.65 -19.99 22.84
C VAL A 113 11.37 -20.83 22.79
N VAL A 114 11.41 -22.03 23.36
CA VAL A 114 10.26 -22.96 23.44
C VAL A 114 9.49 -22.62 24.71
N ARG A 115 8.61 -21.61 24.65
CA ARG A 115 7.75 -21.22 25.78
C ARG A 115 6.93 -22.44 26.25
N GLY A 116 7.16 -22.93 27.47
CA GLY A 116 6.53 -24.13 28.02
C GLY A 116 7.25 -24.67 29.27
N GLU A 117 6.93 -25.90 29.68
CA GLU A 117 7.61 -26.61 30.76
C GLU A 117 9.12 -26.80 30.45
N PRO A 118 10.02 -26.73 31.45
CA PRO A 118 11.46 -26.89 31.25
C PRO A 118 11.79 -28.30 30.79
N THR A 119 12.06 -28.45 29.49
CA THR A 119 12.28 -29.75 28.86
C THR A 119 13.73 -29.97 28.50
N PHE A 120 14.51 -28.92 28.21
CA PHE A 120 15.92 -29.09 27.89
C PHE A 120 16.79 -29.16 29.14
N GLN A 121 16.59 -28.27 30.12
CA GLN A 121 17.37 -28.28 31.36
C GLN A 121 17.26 -29.60 32.13
N SER A 122 16.05 -30.12 32.28
CA SER A 122 15.79 -31.40 32.97
C SER A 122 16.45 -32.60 32.28
N LYS A 123 16.65 -32.55 30.96
CA LYS A 123 17.35 -33.60 30.20
C LYS A 123 18.86 -33.64 30.46
N LEU A 124 19.45 -32.58 30.98
CA LEU A 124 20.87 -32.54 31.38
C LEU A 124 21.12 -33.08 32.78
N GLU A 125 20.08 -33.43 33.54
CA GLU A 125 20.23 -34.00 34.87
C GLU A 125 21.06 -35.29 34.84
N GLY A 126 22.12 -35.33 35.64
CA GLY A 126 23.02 -36.48 35.74
C GLY A 126 24.02 -36.62 34.60
N TRP A 127 24.04 -35.68 33.64
CA TRP A 127 25.01 -35.65 32.55
C TRP A 127 26.25 -34.83 32.89
N THR A 128 27.40 -35.31 32.42
CA THR A 128 28.64 -34.53 32.32
C THR A 128 29.40 -34.95 31.05
N ALA A 129 30.51 -34.28 30.77
CA ALA A 129 31.33 -34.55 29.60
C ALA A 129 32.81 -34.52 29.97
N SER A 130 33.59 -35.33 29.25
CA SER A 130 35.05 -35.28 29.24
C SER A 130 35.54 -35.16 27.81
N THR A 131 35.13 -34.08 27.14
CA THR A 131 35.42 -33.81 25.74
C THR A 131 35.02 -32.37 25.40
N PHE A 132 35.44 -31.88 24.25
CA PHE A 132 35.03 -30.59 23.71
C PHE A 132 34.82 -30.66 22.19
N PRO A 133 33.87 -29.89 21.63
CA PRO A 133 33.70 -29.78 20.19
C PRO A 133 34.72 -28.81 19.58
N ASN A 134 35.19 -29.11 18.37
CA ASN A 134 35.87 -28.12 17.52
C ASN A 134 34.84 -27.25 16.76
N LYS A 135 35.31 -26.31 15.92
CA LYS A 135 34.42 -25.41 15.13
C LYS A 135 33.52 -26.12 14.13
N GLN A 136 33.91 -27.32 13.69
CA GLN A 136 33.09 -28.19 12.84
C GLN A 136 32.10 -29.05 13.66
N GLY A 137 32.12 -28.92 14.99
CA GLY A 137 31.31 -29.69 15.91
C GLY A 137 31.88 -31.07 16.26
N LYS A 138 32.98 -31.54 15.66
CA LYS A 138 33.57 -32.85 15.98
C LYS A 138 34.15 -32.84 17.41
N LEU A 139 33.82 -33.86 18.19
CA LEU A 139 34.30 -34.00 19.57
C LEU A 139 35.75 -34.49 19.61
N LYS A 140 36.53 -33.95 20.55
CA LYS A 140 37.94 -34.25 20.76
C LYS A 140 38.17 -34.92 22.10
N SER A 141 38.98 -35.98 22.10
CA SER A 141 39.44 -36.63 23.32
C SER A 141 40.28 -35.69 24.18
N VAL A 142 40.36 -36.00 25.46
CA VAL A 142 41.11 -35.22 26.44
C VAL A 142 41.96 -36.14 27.31
N GLU A 143 43.10 -35.63 27.75
CA GLU A 143 44.03 -36.38 28.60
C GLU A 143 43.45 -36.64 30.01
N LEU A 144 44.09 -37.53 30.75
CA LEU A 144 43.75 -37.89 32.14
C LEU A 144 42.31 -38.44 32.30
N LEU A 145 41.82 -39.13 31.27
CA LEU A 145 40.48 -39.72 31.25
C LEU A 145 40.26 -40.66 32.44
N ARG A 146 41.27 -41.44 32.80
CA ARG A 146 41.24 -42.40 33.92
C ARG A 146 40.99 -41.69 35.26
N GLU A 147 41.72 -40.62 35.54
CA GLU A 147 41.58 -39.80 36.76
C GLU A 147 40.22 -39.10 36.83
N LYS A 148 39.71 -38.61 35.68
CA LYS A 148 38.40 -37.98 35.59
C LYS A 148 37.27 -38.97 35.87
N LEU A 149 37.35 -40.19 35.31
CA LEU A 149 36.39 -41.25 35.59
C LEU A 149 36.43 -41.69 37.05
N ALA A 150 37.62 -41.82 37.65
CA ALA A 150 37.74 -42.11 39.07
C ALA A 150 37.04 -41.04 39.94
N ALA A 151 37.10 -39.76 39.54
CA ALA A 151 36.44 -38.68 40.26
C ALA A 151 34.90 -38.81 40.25
N VAL A 152 34.30 -39.36 39.19
CA VAL A 152 32.84 -39.57 39.09
C VAL A 152 32.32 -40.46 40.23
N PHE A 153 33.09 -41.49 40.60
CA PHE A 153 32.71 -42.45 41.65
C PHE A 153 33.05 -41.98 43.08
N ARG A 154 33.75 -40.85 43.23
CA ARG A 154 33.97 -40.28 44.57
C ARG A 154 32.70 -39.61 45.05
N ARG A 155 32.30 -39.93 46.28
CA ARG A 155 31.19 -39.24 46.95
C ARG A 155 31.52 -37.75 47.06
N ASN A 156 30.81 -36.93 46.29
CA ASN A 156 30.89 -35.48 46.40
C ASN A 156 29.62 -34.97 47.12
N PRO A 157 29.64 -34.83 48.46
CA PRO A 157 28.46 -34.40 49.22
C PRO A 157 28.00 -32.99 48.84
N ALA A 158 28.83 -32.23 48.15
CA ALA A 158 28.50 -30.89 47.76
C ALA A 158 27.66 -30.81 46.47
N LEU A 159 27.62 -31.87 45.63
CA LEU A 159 26.67 -31.98 44.52
C LEU A 159 25.23 -31.95 45.05
N GLY A 160 24.93 -32.79 46.03
CA GLY A 160 23.60 -32.86 46.65
C GLY A 160 23.20 -31.56 47.37
N LYS A 161 24.15 -30.87 48.02
CA LYS A 161 23.90 -29.56 48.65
C LYS A 161 23.51 -28.45 47.65
N LYS A 162 23.89 -28.59 46.38
CA LYS A 162 23.60 -27.64 45.30
C LYS A 162 22.47 -28.09 44.39
N GLY A 163 21.77 -29.17 44.74
CA GLY A 163 20.69 -29.71 43.93
C GLY A 163 21.16 -30.36 42.63
N CYS A 164 22.46 -30.64 42.48
CA CYS A 164 22.95 -31.41 41.33
C CYS A 164 22.71 -32.90 41.60
N PRO A 165 21.97 -33.61 40.72
CA PRO A 165 21.83 -35.05 40.83
C PRO A 165 23.18 -35.76 40.65
N PRO A 166 23.32 -37.00 41.15
CA PRO A 166 24.51 -37.82 40.90
C PRO A 166 24.77 -37.96 39.40
N ILE A 167 26.07 -37.97 39.02
CA ILE A 167 26.47 -38.24 37.64
C ILE A 167 26.11 -39.68 37.31
N SER A 168 25.28 -39.86 36.29
CA SER A 168 24.86 -41.17 35.77
C SER A 168 25.30 -41.37 34.32
N ASN A 169 25.62 -40.28 33.60
CA ASN A 169 25.99 -40.29 32.19
C ASN A 169 27.22 -39.41 31.93
N VAL A 170 28.20 -39.94 31.19
CA VAL A 170 29.41 -39.20 30.79
C VAL A 170 29.56 -39.26 29.27
N ILE A 171 29.64 -38.10 28.63
CA ILE A 171 29.93 -38.01 27.19
C ILE A 171 31.44 -37.99 26.96
N LEU A 172 31.90 -38.89 26.10
CA LEU A 172 33.28 -39.02 25.65
C LEU A 172 33.34 -38.85 24.13
N ALA A 173 34.50 -38.47 23.61
CA ALA A 173 34.70 -38.48 22.16
C ALA A 173 34.75 -39.94 21.67
N LYS A 174 34.33 -40.18 20.43
CA LYS A 174 34.49 -41.51 19.80
C LYS A 174 35.94 -42.03 19.87
N ASP A 175 36.90 -41.11 19.79
CA ASP A 175 38.33 -41.42 19.83
C ASP A 175 38.81 -41.89 21.23
N ASP A 176 37.99 -41.76 22.28
CA ASP A 176 38.29 -42.28 23.63
C ASP A 176 38.00 -43.78 23.77
N ARG A 177 37.30 -44.40 22.80
CA ARG A 177 36.93 -45.83 22.87
C ARG A 177 38.09 -46.77 23.15
N PRO A 178 39.26 -46.68 22.48
CA PRO A 178 40.36 -47.61 22.75
C PRO A 178 40.86 -47.53 24.18
N HIS A 179 40.88 -46.33 24.78
CA HIS A 179 41.30 -46.13 26.16
C HIS A 179 40.31 -46.75 27.15
N ILE A 180 39.00 -46.61 26.89
CA ILE A 180 37.97 -47.24 27.72
C ILE A 180 37.95 -48.76 27.55
N ALA A 181 38.12 -49.24 26.32
CA ALA A 181 38.19 -50.65 26.00
C ALA A 181 39.35 -51.33 26.75
N ALA A 182 40.52 -50.69 26.77
CA ALA A 182 41.67 -51.13 27.55
C ALA A 182 41.40 -51.12 29.07
N LEU A 183 40.69 -50.11 29.59
CA LEU A 183 40.27 -50.06 31.01
C LEU A 183 39.29 -51.18 31.37
N LEU A 184 38.42 -51.59 30.44
CA LEU A 184 37.41 -52.62 30.65
C LEU A 184 37.90 -54.03 30.30
N GLY A 185 39.14 -54.18 29.79
CA GLY A 185 39.65 -55.47 29.30
C GLY A 185 38.84 -56.04 28.12
N THR A 186 38.21 -55.17 27.33
CA THR A 186 37.36 -55.55 26.18
C THR A 186 38.00 -55.02 24.88
N PRO A 187 37.93 -55.72 23.74
CA PRO A 187 38.37 -55.17 22.45
C PRO A 187 37.61 -53.88 22.08
N ALA A 188 38.31 -52.91 21.48
CA ALA A 188 37.72 -51.60 21.18
C ALA A 188 36.60 -51.65 20.12
N GLU A 189 36.64 -52.64 19.23
CA GLU A 189 35.62 -52.92 18.22
C GLU A 189 34.32 -53.49 18.79
N ASP A 190 34.42 -54.19 19.92
CA ASP A 190 33.27 -54.77 20.62
C ASP A 190 32.58 -53.75 21.54
N LEU A 191 33.23 -52.61 21.79
CA LEU A 191 32.66 -51.56 22.63
C LEU A 191 31.55 -50.81 21.87
N ALA A 192 30.31 -51.00 22.33
CA ALA A 192 29.12 -50.36 21.79
C ALA A 192 29.17 -48.82 21.87
N GLN A 193 28.14 -48.14 21.35
CA GLN A 193 28.01 -46.68 21.46
C GLN A 193 27.85 -46.19 22.90
N ALA A 194 27.40 -47.06 23.79
CA ALA A 194 27.39 -46.83 25.22
C ALA A 194 28.03 -48.02 25.96
N ALA A 195 28.73 -47.75 27.06
CA ALA A 195 29.30 -48.76 27.94
C ALA A 195 28.99 -48.41 29.40
N THR A 196 28.58 -49.40 30.19
CA THR A 196 28.35 -49.21 31.62
C THR A 196 29.64 -49.50 32.38
N LEU A 197 30.08 -48.53 33.16
CA LEU A 197 31.26 -48.61 34.01
C LEU A 197 30.82 -48.72 35.46
N SER A 198 31.23 -49.80 36.13
CA SER A 198 31.06 -49.96 37.57
C SER A 198 32.32 -49.53 38.33
N LYS A 199 32.14 -49.30 39.63
CA LYS A 199 33.26 -49.05 40.53
C LYS A 199 34.29 -50.18 40.53
N THR A 200 33.84 -51.44 40.56
CA THR A 200 34.73 -52.61 40.63
C THR A 200 35.65 -52.69 39.42
N GLN A 201 35.12 -52.45 38.23
CA GLN A 201 35.91 -52.43 36.99
C GLN A 201 37.04 -51.40 37.01
N LEU A 202 36.84 -50.23 37.64
CA LEU A 202 37.90 -49.25 37.79
C LEU A 202 39.00 -49.69 38.77
N LEU A 203 38.62 -50.34 39.88
CA LEU A 203 39.58 -50.88 40.85
C LEU A 203 40.40 -52.03 40.23
N ASP A 204 39.74 -52.92 39.49
CA ASP A 204 40.38 -54.03 38.78
C ASP A 204 41.36 -53.52 37.71
N ALA A 205 41.04 -52.37 37.09
CA ALA A 205 41.94 -51.66 36.19
C ALA A 205 43.11 -50.95 36.90
N GLY A 206 43.33 -51.19 38.20
CA GLY A 206 44.49 -50.73 38.97
C GLY A 206 44.40 -49.29 39.48
N LEU A 207 43.20 -48.72 39.61
CA LEU A 207 43.05 -47.40 40.26
C LEU A 207 43.16 -47.56 41.79
N PRO A 208 43.89 -46.67 42.48
CA PRO A 208 44.03 -46.77 43.93
C PRO A 208 42.65 -46.65 44.60
N ASP A 209 42.35 -47.52 45.56
CA ASP A 209 41.06 -47.55 46.27
C ASP A 209 40.76 -46.20 46.98
N ALA A 210 41.81 -45.53 47.48
CA ALA A 210 41.73 -44.17 48.01
C ALA A 210 41.19 -43.13 47.00
N ALA A 211 41.30 -43.38 45.71
CA ALA A 211 40.77 -42.53 44.65
C ALA A 211 39.32 -42.84 44.27
N VAL A 212 38.71 -43.92 44.79
CA VAL A 212 37.41 -44.43 44.32
C VAL A 212 36.43 -44.69 45.49
N GLY A 213 36.13 -43.71 46.36
CA GLY A 213 34.89 -43.66 47.17
C GLY A 213 34.48 -44.89 48.03
N ARG A 214 33.24 -44.91 48.58
CA ARG A 214 32.64 -46.12 49.24
C ARG A 214 32.01 -47.06 48.19
N ALA A 215 31.66 -48.29 48.57
CA ALA A 215 31.27 -49.38 47.64
C ALA A 215 29.90 -49.18 46.93
N ASP A 216 29.03 -48.32 47.43
CA ASP A 216 27.62 -48.24 46.97
C ASP A 216 27.34 -47.23 45.84
N SER A 217 28.33 -46.90 45.00
CA SER A 217 28.10 -45.99 43.88
C SER A 217 27.36 -46.66 42.73
N ALA A 218 26.29 -46.01 42.26
CA ALA A 218 25.55 -46.46 41.08
C ALA A 218 26.48 -46.53 39.85
N PRO A 219 26.24 -47.48 38.93
CA PRO A 219 27.02 -47.57 37.69
C PRO A 219 26.81 -46.33 36.82
N VAL A 220 27.83 -45.97 36.05
CA VAL A 220 27.84 -44.80 35.17
C VAL A 220 27.84 -45.27 33.73
N THR A 221 27.01 -44.66 32.89
CA THR A 221 26.99 -44.96 31.46
C THR A 221 27.88 -43.98 30.70
N LEU A 222 28.87 -44.52 29.98
CA LEU A 222 29.77 -43.79 29.11
C LEU A 222 29.19 -43.80 27.70
N HIS A 223 29.04 -42.62 27.09
CA HIS A 223 28.49 -42.47 25.74
C HIS A 223 29.56 -41.94 24.79
N PHE A 224 29.83 -42.66 23.71
CA PHE A 224 30.87 -42.30 22.74
C PHE A 224 30.27 -41.58 21.53
N VAL A 225 30.55 -40.28 21.44
CA VAL A 225 29.86 -39.40 20.49
C VAL A 225 30.85 -38.81 19.48
N VAL A 226 30.42 -38.69 18.22
CA VAL A 226 31.28 -38.21 17.12
C VAL A 226 31.35 -36.68 17.10
N ASP A 227 30.19 -36.03 17.22
CA ASP A 227 30.05 -34.60 17.07
C ASP A 227 28.98 -34.00 18.00
N PHE A 228 28.93 -32.68 18.05
CA PHE A 228 28.01 -31.90 18.87
C PHE A 228 26.55 -32.16 18.49
N GLY A 229 26.25 -32.38 17.21
CA GLY A 229 24.89 -32.68 16.76
C GLY A 229 24.38 -34.00 17.34
N SER A 230 25.23 -35.03 17.31
CA SER A 230 24.97 -36.33 17.90
C SER A 230 24.84 -36.24 19.44
N ALA A 231 25.61 -35.37 20.10
CA ALA A 231 25.49 -35.13 21.53
C ALA A 231 24.16 -34.47 21.89
N LEU A 232 23.71 -33.49 21.08
CA LEU A 232 22.39 -32.87 21.24
C LEU A 232 21.27 -33.90 21.08
N GLU A 233 21.36 -34.77 20.07
CA GLU A 233 20.33 -35.79 19.81
C GLU A 233 20.29 -36.85 20.91
N LEU A 234 21.44 -37.27 21.41
CA LEU A 234 21.56 -38.21 22.53
C LEU A 234 20.87 -37.67 23.80
N ILE A 235 21.12 -36.41 24.16
CA ILE A 235 20.62 -35.83 25.41
C ILE A 235 19.15 -35.40 25.27
N PHE A 236 18.84 -34.65 24.23
CA PHE A 236 17.56 -33.95 24.11
C PHE A 236 16.53 -34.73 23.28
N GLY A 237 16.96 -35.69 22.47
CA GLY A 237 16.11 -36.43 21.55
C GLY A 237 15.72 -35.64 20.29
N ALA A 238 15.46 -36.36 19.21
CA ALA A 238 15.15 -35.77 17.90
C ALA A 238 13.87 -34.89 17.93
N GLU A 239 12.85 -35.30 18.68
CA GLU A 239 11.57 -34.59 18.74
C GLU A 239 11.70 -33.21 19.40
N LEU A 240 12.38 -33.13 20.54
CA LEU A 240 12.56 -31.88 21.27
C LEU A 240 13.40 -30.90 20.44
N LEU A 241 14.47 -31.39 19.81
CA LEU A 241 15.27 -30.61 18.85
C LEU A 241 14.45 -30.12 17.66
N ALA A 242 13.57 -30.95 17.10
CA ALA A 242 12.69 -30.54 16.00
C ALA A 242 11.70 -29.43 16.44
N THR A 243 11.18 -29.51 17.66
CA THR A 243 10.34 -28.47 18.25
C THR A 243 11.09 -27.16 18.43
N TYR A 244 12.30 -27.20 18.98
CA TYR A 244 13.16 -26.02 19.09
C TYR A 244 13.49 -25.41 17.71
N ARG A 245 13.85 -26.23 16.72
CA ARG A 245 14.12 -25.77 15.33
C ARG A 245 12.89 -25.10 14.70
N ARG A 246 11.68 -25.61 14.93
CA ARG A 246 10.42 -25.00 14.46
C ARG A 246 10.17 -23.65 15.15
N ALA A 247 10.33 -23.58 16.47
CA ALA A 247 10.19 -22.34 17.23
C ALA A 247 11.22 -21.28 16.78
N LEU A 248 12.46 -21.70 16.55
CA LEU A 248 13.52 -20.89 15.96
C LEU A 248 13.08 -20.27 14.63
N ARG A 249 12.62 -21.09 13.66
CA ARG A 249 12.17 -20.63 12.35
C ARG A 249 11.06 -19.59 12.47
N ARG A 250 10.04 -19.85 13.29
CA ARG A 250 8.94 -18.90 13.55
C ARG A 250 9.46 -17.59 14.12
N HIS A 251 10.30 -17.65 15.14
CA HIS A 251 10.86 -16.45 15.75
C HIS A 251 11.80 -15.68 14.78
N ARG A 252 12.45 -16.34 13.81
CA ARG A 252 13.24 -15.64 12.76
C ARG A 252 12.29 -14.91 11.80
N LEU A 253 11.19 -15.55 11.43
CA LEU A 253 10.15 -14.96 10.59
C LEU A 253 9.56 -13.70 11.24
N PHE A 254 9.13 -13.79 12.50
CA PHE A 254 8.51 -12.67 13.22
C PHE A 254 9.46 -11.50 13.51
N ARG A 255 10.78 -11.75 13.61
CA ARG A 255 11.78 -10.68 13.79
C ARG A 255 12.41 -10.21 12.47
N SER A 256 11.94 -10.70 11.33
CA SER A 256 12.45 -10.27 10.03
C SER A 256 12.00 -8.85 9.75
N LYS A 257 12.93 -7.88 9.83
CA LYS A 257 12.67 -6.48 9.48
C LYS A 257 12.19 -6.34 8.04
N ALA A 258 12.72 -7.15 7.12
CA ALA A 258 12.33 -7.13 5.71
C ALA A 258 10.87 -7.54 5.51
N LEU A 259 10.39 -8.56 6.23
CA LEU A 259 9.00 -9.01 6.15
C LEU A 259 8.04 -7.92 6.64
N TRP A 260 8.33 -7.32 7.79
CA TRP A 260 7.52 -6.21 8.31
C TRP A 260 7.56 -4.97 7.41
N GLY A 261 8.71 -4.67 6.80
CA GLY A 261 8.83 -3.62 5.78
C GLY A 261 7.89 -3.88 4.58
N GLY A 262 7.85 -5.12 4.07
CA GLY A 262 6.94 -5.51 2.99
C GLY A 262 5.45 -5.39 3.37
N VAL A 263 5.08 -5.81 4.59
CA VAL A 263 3.70 -5.69 5.09
C VAL A 263 3.26 -4.23 5.19
N LEU A 264 4.11 -3.35 5.74
CA LEU A 264 3.82 -1.92 5.85
C LEU A 264 3.70 -1.25 4.47
N PHE A 265 4.55 -1.61 3.52
CA PHE A 265 4.47 -1.10 2.15
C PHE A 265 3.14 -1.47 1.48
N LEU A 266 2.71 -2.73 1.61
CA LEU A 266 1.44 -3.20 1.04
C LEU A 266 0.24 -2.45 1.64
N ALA A 267 0.25 -2.23 2.96
CA ALA A 267 -0.80 -1.48 3.65
C ALA A 267 -0.88 -0.03 3.17
N ALA A 268 0.27 0.64 2.99
CA ALA A 268 0.32 2.01 2.49
C ALA A 268 -0.17 2.11 1.03
N ALA A 269 0.21 1.16 0.17
CA ALA A 269 -0.24 1.11 -1.22
C ALA A 269 -1.77 0.90 -1.31
N LEU A 270 -2.34 0.03 -0.48
CA LEU A 270 -3.78 -0.20 -0.43
C LEU A 270 -4.53 1.04 0.06
N ALA A 271 -4.03 1.70 1.12
CA ALA A 271 -4.61 2.94 1.62
C ALA A 271 -4.62 4.05 0.55
N TYR A 272 -3.54 4.18 -0.23
CA TYR A 272 -3.46 5.13 -1.34
C TYR A 272 -4.48 4.85 -2.45
N LEU A 273 -4.72 3.58 -2.77
CA LEU A 273 -5.70 3.19 -3.78
C LEU A 273 -7.15 3.40 -3.34
N LEU A 274 -7.43 3.29 -2.04
CA LEU A 274 -8.78 3.43 -1.47
C LEU A 274 -9.12 4.85 -1.02
N TYR A 275 -8.16 5.78 -1.01
CA TYR A 275 -8.42 7.16 -0.60
C TYR A 275 -9.39 7.83 -1.59
N PRO A 276 -10.60 8.25 -1.15
CA PRO A 276 -11.59 8.84 -2.04
C PRO A 276 -11.00 10.09 -2.69
N ARG A 277 -10.87 10.06 -4.02
CA ARG A 277 -10.36 11.20 -4.76
C ARG A 277 -11.43 12.28 -4.77
N ALA A 278 -11.06 13.47 -4.34
CA ALA A 278 -11.93 14.63 -4.37
C ALA A 278 -12.45 14.88 -5.81
N LEU A 279 -13.75 15.13 -5.94
CA LEU A 279 -14.43 15.33 -7.22
C LEU A 279 -14.52 16.82 -7.54
N PRO A 280 -14.35 17.21 -8.81
CA PRO A 280 -14.63 18.58 -9.26
C PRO A 280 -16.07 18.99 -8.95
N GLU A 281 -16.23 20.13 -8.27
CA GLU A 281 -17.52 20.73 -7.95
C GLU A 281 -17.63 22.21 -8.40
N ASP A 282 -16.49 22.89 -8.60
CA ASP A 282 -16.48 24.25 -9.15
C ASP A 282 -15.37 24.46 -10.19
N VAL A 283 -15.59 25.36 -11.15
CA VAL A 283 -14.61 25.80 -12.13
C VAL A 283 -14.63 27.32 -12.25
N LYS A 284 -13.44 27.94 -12.18
CA LYS A 284 -13.27 29.38 -12.31
C LYS A 284 -12.26 29.72 -13.39
N ILE A 285 -12.51 30.84 -14.04
CA ILE A 285 -11.57 31.49 -14.95
C ILE A 285 -10.79 32.51 -14.12
N GLU A 286 -9.48 32.37 -14.05
CA GLU A 286 -8.58 33.29 -13.35
C GLU A 286 -7.69 33.99 -14.38
N GLN A 287 -7.50 35.31 -14.22
CA GLN A 287 -6.63 36.12 -15.09
C GLN A 287 -6.97 36.00 -16.59
N ASP A 288 -8.24 35.75 -16.91
CA ASP A 288 -8.79 35.49 -18.24
C ASP A 288 -8.23 34.27 -18.99
N THR A 289 -7.02 33.78 -18.74
CA THR A 289 -6.40 32.68 -19.50
C THR A 289 -6.31 31.36 -18.74
N CYS A 290 -6.56 31.37 -17.43
CA CYS A 290 -6.33 30.20 -16.59
C CYS A 290 -7.63 29.55 -16.14
N LEU A 291 -7.74 28.23 -16.30
CA LEU A 291 -8.78 27.41 -15.71
C LEU A 291 -8.32 26.89 -14.34
N GLN A 292 -9.11 27.11 -13.29
CA GLN A 292 -8.92 26.47 -11.99
C GLN A 292 -10.15 25.66 -11.61
N VAL A 293 -9.92 24.48 -11.07
CA VAL A 293 -10.99 23.56 -10.66
C VAL A 293 -10.83 23.22 -9.20
N TYR A 294 -11.95 23.24 -8.49
CA TYR A 294 -12.02 23.05 -7.05
C TYR A 294 -12.93 21.88 -6.69
N ASP A 295 -12.63 21.26 -5.56
CA ASP A 295 -13.54 20.34 -4.90
C ASP A 295 -14.62 21.09 -4.09
N ARG A 296 -15.49 20.31 -3.44
CA ARG A 296 -16.58 20.82 -2.61
C ARG A 296 -16.11 21.70 -1.44
N ASP A 297 -14.93 21.44 -0.92
CA ASP A 297 -14.36 22.13 0.24
C ASP A 297 -13.57 23.38 -0.17
N GLY A 298 -13.56 23.70 -1.48
CA GLY A 298 -12.78 24.80 -2.05
C GLY A 298 -11.29 24.47 -2.23
N GLY A 299 -10.90 23.21 -2.02
CA GLY A 299 -9.57 22.71 -2.31
C GLY A 299 -9.32 22.71 -3.81
N ARG A 300 -8.19 23.27 -4.25
CA ARG A 300 -7.83 23.31 -5.68
C ARG A 300 -7.38 21.92 -6.13
N LEU A 301 -8.11 21.31 -7.06
CA LEU A 301 -7.78 20.02 -7.66
C LEU A 301 -6.68 20.16 -8.72
N TRP A 302 -6.85 21.11 -9.64
CA TRP A 302 -5.85 21.39 -10.67
C TRP A 302 -6.01 22.79 -11.25
N ARG A 303 -4.97 23.23 -11.96
CA ARG A 303 -4.86 24.53 -12.63
C ARG A 303 -4.26 24.32 -14.01
N ARG A 304 -4.85 24.93 -15.04
CA ARG A 304 -4.35 24.86 -16.42
C ARG A 304 -4.36 26.24 -17.07
N ASP A 305 -3.18 26.70 -17.48
CA ASP A 305 -3.07 27.90 -18.32
C ASP A 305 -3.35 27.53 -19.77
N MET A 306 -4.27 28.25 -20.38
CA MET A 306 -4.69 28.04 -21.77
C MET A 306 -3.85 28.86 -22.75
N GLY A 307 -3.08 29.85 -22.27
CA GLY A 307 -2.32 30.79 -23.11
C GLY A 307 -3.19 31.70 -24.00
N VAL A 308 -4.51 31.53 -23.93
CA VAL A 308 -5.53 32.24 -24.70
C VAL A 308 -6.69 32.55 -23.76
N PRO A 309 -7.32 33.74 -23.85
CA PRO A 309 -8.42 34.04 -22.95
C PRO A 309 -9.60 33.07 -23.13
N VAL A 310 -10.07 32.55 -22.00
CA VAL A 310 -11.23 31.68 -21.86
C VAL A 310 -12.49 32.55 -21.85
N ILE A 311 -13.46 32.21 -22.70
CA ILE A 311 -14.74 32.92 -22.79
C ILE A 311 -15.71 32.44 -21.71
N LEU A 312 -15.77 31.12 -21.50
CA LEU A 312 -16.61 30.47 -20.51
C LEU A 312 -15.98 29.14 -20.11
N ALA A 313 -16.29 28.70 -18.90
CA ALA A 313 -15.97 27.39 -18.37
C ALA A 313 -17.20 26.85 -17.62
N LYS A 314 -17.49 25.56 -17.77
CA LYS A 314 -18.59 24.87 -17.09
C LYS A 314 -18.18 23.48 -16.68
N LEU A 315 -18.77 22.99 -15.59
CA LEU A 315 -18.70 21.59 -15.21
C LEU A 315 -19.86 20.81 -15.82
N MET A 316 -19.58 19.56 -16.15
CA MET A 316 -20.57 18.55 -16.53
C MET A 316 -20.21 17.22 -15.89
N ARG A 317 -21.16 16.29 -15.92
CA ARG A 317 -20.94 14.88 -15.60
C ARG A 317 -21.20 14.05 -16.84
N ASP A 318 -20.32 13.11 -17.09
CA ASP A 318 -20.53 12.11 -18.14
C ASP A 318 -21.54 11.04 -17.71
N ARG A 319 -21.85 10.11 -18.59
CA ARG A 319 -22.77 8.98 -18.35
C ARG A 319 -22.34 8.05 -17.22
N HIS A 320 -21.08 8.13 -16.79
CA HIS A 320 -20.53 7.38 -15.65
C HIS A 320 -20.51 8.21 -14.37
N GLY A 321 -21.00 9.46 -14.40
CA GLY A 321 -21.01 10.39 -13.28
C GLY A 321 -19.66 11.08 -13.03
N GLU A 322 -18.65 10.84 -13.88
CA GLU A 322 -17.34 11.45 -13.76
C GLU A 322 -17.39 12.91 -14.24
N ALA A 323 -16.80 13.80 -13.44
CA ALA A 323 -16.84 15.22 -13.74
C ALA A 323 -15.89 15.57 -14.90
N ARG A 324 -16.39 16.39 -15.83
CA ARG A 324 -15.63 16.97 -16.94
C ARG A 324 -15.73 18.49 -16.90
N VAL A 325 -14.72 19.14 -17.44
CA VAL A 325 -14.70 20.60 -17.59
C VAL A 325 -14.77 20.95 -19.05
N VAL A 326 -15.74 21.78 -19.41
CA VAL A 326 -15.95 22.31 -20.75
C VAL A 326 -15.53 23.76 -20.76
N ALA A 327 -14.64 24.14 -21.67
CA ALA A 327 -14.19 25.51 -21.81
C ALA A 327 -14.18 25.93 -23.29
N SER A 328 -14.48 27.21 -23.56
CA SER A 328 -14.35 27.78 -24.91
C SER A 328 -13.38 28.94 -24.92
N LEU A 329 -12.62 29.10 -26.00
CA LEU A 329 -11.53 30.07 -26.10
C LEU A 329 -11.82 31.22 -27.08
N ARG A 330 -11.20 32.38 -26.83
CA ARG A 330 -11.21 33.55 -27.75
C ARG A 330 -10.62 33.22 -29.13
N PRO A 331 -10.89 34.03 -30.17
CA PRO A 331 -10.51 33.74 -31.56
C PRO A 331 -9.03 33.91 -31.92
N LYS A 332 -8.13 34.17 -30.97
CA LYS A 332 -6.69 34.37 -31.24
C LYS A 332 -5.85 33.34 -30.47
N GLY A 333 -4.85 32.76 -31.12
CA GLY A 333 -3.95 31.76 -30.52
C GLY A 333 -4.28 30.31 -30.87
N GLN A 334 -3.61 29.38 -30.20
CA GLN A 334 -3.85 27.95 -30.35
C GLN A 334 -5.25 27.58 -29.83
N ASP A 335 -5.96 26.69 -30.54
CA ASP A 335 -7.34 26.28 -30.20
C ASP A 335 -8.36 27.43 -30.12
N ALA A 336 -8.02 28.56 -30.72
CA ALA A 336 -8.87 29.73 -30.74
C ALA A 336 -10.26 29.42 -31.33
N GLY A 337 -11.32 29.87 -30.65
CA GLY A 337 -12.72 29.65 -31.05
C GLY A 337 -13.25 28.23 -30.81
N CYS A 338 -12.41 27.30 -30.37
CA CYS A 338 -12.79 25.90 -30.12
C CYS A 338 -13.44 25.73 -28.76
N LEU A 339 -14.14 24.60 -28.61
CA LEU A 339 -14.52 24.02 -27.33
C LEU A 339 -13.50 22.95 -26.95
N LEU A 340 -13.09 22.96 -25.69
CA LEU A 340 -12.16 21.98 -25.12
C LEU A 340 -12.85 21.26 -23.96
N ILE A 341 -12.62 19.96 -23.86
CA ILE A 341 -13.14 19.14 -22.77
C ILE A 341 -11.95 18.51 -22.03
N PHE A 342 -11.98 18.63 -20.71
CA PHE A 342 -10.97 18.09 -19.81
C PHE A 342 -11.57 17.06 -18.87
N ASP A 343 -10.79 16.04 -18.53
CA ASP A 343 -11.14 15.10 -17.48
C ASP A 343 -10.98 15.71 -16.07
N ARG A 344 -11.34 14.92 -15.05
CA ARG A 344 -11.20 15.31 -13.64
C ARG A 344 -9.77 15.62 -13.20
N ARG A 345 -8.75 15.20 -13.96
CA ARG A 345 -7.32 15.45 -13.69
C ARG A 345 -6.81 16.69 -14.43
N GLY A 346 -7.64 17.31 -15.25
CA GLY A 346 -7.28 18.44 -16.09
C GLY A 346 -6.62 18.04 -17.39
N GLU A 347 -6.64 16.75 -17.77
CA GLU A 347 -6.14 16.30 -19.07
C GLU A 347 -7.17 16.55 -20.16
N ARG A 348 -6.72 17.08 -21.30
CA ARG A 348 -7.61 17.36 -22.43
C ARG A 348 -7.97 16.04 -23.11
N ILE A 349 -9.27 15.74 -23.14
CA ILE A 349 -9.81 14.54 -23.79
C ILE A 349 -10.40 14.85 -25.17
N ALA A 350 -10.91 16.06 -25.38
CA ALA A 350 -11.53 16.43 -26.65
C ALA A 350 -11.31 17.88 -27.04
N ARG A 351 -11.45 18.13 -28.35
CA ARG A 351 -11.43 19.45 -28.99
C ARG A 351 -12.48 19.47 -30.08
N PHE A 352 -13.45 20.38 -29.97
CA PHE A 352 -14.44 20.63 -31.03
C PHE A 352 -14.20 21.99 -31.67
N ASP A 353 -14.05 22.00 -32.99
CA ASP A 353 -13.90 23.21 -33.80
C ASP A 353 -15.22 23.47 -34.57
N PRO A 354 -15.90 24.62 -34.34
CA PRO A 354 -17.15 24.93 -35.02
C PRO A 354 -16.96 25.20 -36.53
N GLY A 355 -15.72 25.19 -37.03
CA GLY A 355 -15.37 25.31 -38.43
C GLY A 355 -15.53 26.74 -38.97
N GLN A 356 -15.20 26.90 -40.26
CA GLN A 356 -15.23 28.20 -40.94
C GLN A 356 -16.22 28.25 -42.12
N MET A 357 -16.48 27.10 -42.76
CA MET A 357 -17.39 27.01 -43.90
C MET A 357 -18.84 27.20 -43.46
N GLN A 358 -19.64 27.92 -44.23
CA GLN A 358 -21.07 28.12 -44.03
C GLN A 358 -21.88 27.67 -45.25
N PRO A 359 -23.13 27.21 -45.05
CA PRO A 359 -23.96 26.75 -46.16
C PRO A 359 -24.63 27.87 -46.96
N TYR A 360 -24.77 29.07 -46.39
CA TYR A 360 -25.48 30.17 -47.05
C TYR A 360 -24.61 30.98 -48.02
N ARG A 361 -23.30 31.08 -47.74
CA ARG A 361 -22.29 31.77 -48.56
C ARG A 361 -20.95 31.02 -48.49
N PRO A 362 -20.80 29.89 -49.20
CA PRO A 362 -19.61 29.03 -49.10
C PRO A 362 -18.30 29.75 -49.49
N ASP A 363 -18.39 30.78 -50.32
CA ASP A 363 -17.31 31.66 -50.76
C ASP A 363 -16.83 32.64 -49.68
N TRP A 364 -17.56 32.74 -48.55
CA TRP A 364 -17.25 33.68 -47.47
C TRP A 364 -16.99 32.96 -46.14
N PRO A 365 -15.83 32.29 -45.98
CA PRO A 365 -15.49 31.57 -44.77
C PRO A 365 -15.23 32.53 -43.61
N HIS A 366 -15.89 32.28 -42.49
CA HIS A 366 -15.69 33.04 -41.26
C HIS A 366 -15.45 32.09 -40.09
N LYS A 367 -14.35 32.32 -39.38
CA LYS A 367 -14.07 31.59 -38.14
C LYS A 367 -15.17 31.85 -37.12
N ARG A 368 -15.81 30.77 -36.68
CA ARG A 368 -16.82 30.82 -35.62
C ARG A 368 -16.16 30.70 -34.25
N ILE A 369 -16.80 31.32 -33.28
CA ILE A 369 -16.40 31.29 -31.88
C ILE A 369 -17.57 30.76 -31.08
N ILE A 370 -17.29 29.78 -30.23
CA ILE A 370 -18.30 29.28 -29.29
C ILE A 370 -18.44 30.30 -28.17
N LYS A 371 -19.60 30.97 -28.12
CA LYS A 371 -19.89 32.04 -27.14
C LYS A 371 -20.92 31.64 -26.10
N ARG A 372 -21.65 30.56 -26.36
CA ARG A 372 -22.69 30.02 -25.48
C ARG A 372 -22.57 28.52 -25.42
N VAL A 373 -22.71 28.01 -24.20
CA VAL A 373 -22.74 26.58 -23.91
C VAL A 373 -23.86 26.30 -22.90
N VAL A 374 -24.71 25.36 -23.26
CA VAL A 374 -25.66 24.72 -22.35
C VAL A 374 -25.26 23.26 -22.22
N ILE A 375 -25.36 22.73 -20.99
CA ILE A 375 -25.05 21.35 -20.68
C ILE A 375 -26.33 20.77 -20.10
N ALA A 376 -26.86 19.75 -20.75
CA ALA A 376 -28.18 19.22 -20.48
C ALA A 376 -28.31 17.78 -20.95
N ASP A 377 -29.21 17.03 -20.32
CA ASP A 377 -29.67 15.73 -20.81
C ASP A 377 -30.80 15.96 -21.82
N LEU A 378 -30.50 15.78 -23.10
CA LEU A 378 -31.35 16.13 -24.24
C LEU A 378 -31.75 14.91 -25.07
N LEU A 379 -30.83 13.96 -25.20
CA LEU A 379 -31.01 12.76 -26.03
C LEU A 379 -31.49 11.56 -25.18
N PRO A 380 -31.96 10.47 -25.80
CA PRO A 380 -32.42 9.30 -25.06
C PRO A 380 -31.31 8.51 -24.38
N GLU A 381 -30.08 8.56 -24.91
CA GLU A 381 -28.94 7.90 -24.29
C GLU A 381 -28.53 8.61 -22.99
N PRO A 382 -28.17 7.87 -21.92
CA PRO A 382 -27.71 8.50 -20.69
C PRO A 382 -26.39 9.25 -20.93
N GLY A 383 -26.37 10.52 -20.52
CA GLY A 383 -25.22 11.42 -20.66
C GLY A 383 -25.68 12.87 -20.53
N GLN A 384 -24.73 13.80 -20.46
CA GLN A 384 -25.03 15.22 -20.64
C GLN A 384 -24.50 15.65 -22.00
N GLU A 385 -25.37 16.11 -22.89
CA GLU A 385 -24.96 16.73 -24.14
C GLU A 385 -24.50 18.18 -23.91
N ILE A 386 -23.56 18.59 -24.75
CA ILE A 386 -23.08 19.97 -24.80
C ILE A 386 -23.70 20.65 -26.01
N VAL A 387 -24.56 21.63 -25.76
CA VAL A 387 -25.06 22.49 -26.82
C VAL A 387 -24.17 23.71 -26.95
N ALA A 388 -23.37 23.74 -28.00
CA ALA A 388 -22.43 24.81 -28.31
C ALA A 388 -22.96 25.67 -29.46
N VAL A 389 -23.01 26.99 -29.23
CA VAL A 389 -23.40 27.96 -30.26
C VAL A 389 -22.16 28.63 -30.81
N GLY A 390 -21.77 28.24 -32.02
CA GLY A 390 -20.69 28.85 -32.79
C GLY A 390 -21.21 30.03 -33.61
N ASN A 391 -20.79 31.24 -33.26
CA ASN A 391 -21.18 32.46 -33.98
C ASN A 391 -20.02 32.96 -34.85
N ALA A 392 -20.32 33.29 -36.11
CA ALA A 392 -19.52 34.26 -36.84
C ALA A 392 -19.84 35.69 -36.33
N ASN A 393 -19.08 36.70 -36.75
CA ASN A 393 -19.30 38.07 -36.25
C ASN A 393 -20.66 38.66 -36.63
N TRP A 394 -21.29 38.19 -37.72
CA TRP A 394 -22.53 38.76 -38.24
C TRP A 394 -23.50 37.70 -38.80
N PHE A 395 -22.98 36.66 -39.45
CA PHE A 395 -23.75 35.64 -40.16
C PHE A 395 -22.82 34.48 -40.56
N PRO A 396 -23.21 33.20 -40.44
CA PRO A 396 -24.36 32.62 -39.75
C PRO A 396 -23.92 31.95 -38.43
N SER A 397 -24.91 31.63 -37.60
CA SER A 397 -24.71 30.81 -36.40
C SER A 397 -24.88 29.33 -36.70
N ARG A 398 -24.05 28.52 -36.04
CA ARG A 398 -24.11 27.06 -36.04
C ARG A 398 -24.36 26.60 -34.61
N VAL A 399 -25.50 25.98 -34.37
CA VAL A 399 -25.84 25.36 -33.10
C VAL A 399 -25.47 23.89 -33.19
N CYS A 400 -24.53 23.45 -32.38
CA CYS A 400 -24.05 22.07 -32.36
C CYS A 400 -24.50 21.40 -31.07
N ILE A 401 -25.04 20.19 -31.18
CA ILE A 401 -25.22 19.29 -30.04
C ILE A 401 -24.09 18.28 -30.09
N LEU A 402 -23.28 18.26 -29.05
CA LEU A 402 -22.12 17.40 -28.91
C LEU A 402 -22.35 16.35 -27.83
N SER A 403 -21.73 15.20 -27.99
CA SER A 403 -21.60 14.21 -26.91
C SER A 403 -20.70 14.75 -25.79
N GLU A 404 -20.68 14.05 -24.67
CA GLU A 404 -19.76 14.29 -23.55
C GLU A 404 -18.27 14.17 -23.93
N ASP A 405 -17.97 13.42 -25.00
CA ASP A 405 -16.64 13.27 -25.57
C ASP A 405 -16.36 14.29 -26.68
N GLY A 406 -17.27 15.24 -26.93
CA GLY A 406 -17.11 16.32 -27.89
C GLY A 406 -17.38 15.92 -29.35
N GLU A 407 -17.97 14.75 -29.60
CA GLU A 407 -18.37 14.32 -30.93
C GLU A 407 -19.63 15.07 -31.38
N LEU A 408 -19.70 15.46 -32.65
CA LEU A 408 -20.87 16.15 -33.18
C LEU A 408 -22.03 15.18 -33.41
N LEU A 409 -23.11 15.35 -32.66
CA LEU A 409 -24.31 14.52 -32.77
C LEU A 409 -25.35 15.16 -33.70
N ARG A 410 -25.59 16.46 -33.55
CA ARG A 410 -26.54 17.23 -34.38
C ARG A 410 -26.02 18.63 -34.66
N GLU A 411 -26.46 19.21 -35.75
CA GLU A 411 -26.19 20.61 -36.06
C GLU A 411 -27.40 21.33 -36.66
N TYR A 412 -27.57 22.59 -36.28
CA TYR A 412 -28.61 23.47 -36.79
C TYR A 412 -28.00 24.78 -37.27
N TRP A 413 -28.32 25.14 -38.51
CA TRP A 413 -27.85 26.36 -39.15
C TRP A 413 -28.88 27.46 -39.05
N HIS A 414 -28.53 28.58 -38.41
CA HIS A 414 -29.38 29.76 -38.31
C HIS A 414 -28.86 30.88 -39.23
N PRO A 415 -29.70 31.47 -40.10
CA PRO A 415 -29.29 32.49 -41.07
C PRO A 415 -29.13 33.89 -40.43
N GLY A 416 -28.50 33.94 -39.27
CA GLY A 416 -28.29 35.14 -38.48
C GLY A 416 -27.33 34.85 -37.33
N THR A 417 -27.46 35.60 -36.23
CA THR A 417 -26.68 35.35 -35.02
C THR A 417 -27.60 34.81 -33.92
N VAL A 418 -27.11 33.83 -33.16
CA VAL A 418 -27.80 33.31 -31.98
C VAL A 418 -27.14 33.90 -30.74
N ASP A 419 -27.85 34.81 -30.08
CA ASP A 419 -27.34 35.58 -28.95
C ASP A 419 -27.50 34.85 -27.62
N GLY A 420 -28.49 33.96 -27.56
CA GLY A 420 -28.73 33.14 -26.40
C GLY A 420 -29.43 31.83 -26.68
N ILE A 421 -29.32 30.96 -25.68
CA ILE A 421 -29.87 29.61 -25.68
C ILE A 421 -30.24 29.24 -24.25
N LEU A 422 -31.34 28.52 -24.11
CA LEU A 422 -31.86 28.03 -22.86
C LEU A 422 -32.42 26.62 -23.05
N HIS A 423 -32.21 25.75 -22.06
CA HIS A 423 -32.80 24.42 -22.02
C HIS A 423 -34.05 24.41 -21.16
N LEU A 424 -35.13 23.82 -21.68
CA LEU A 424 -36.34 23.56 -20.90
C LEU A 424 -36.14 22.26 -20.11
N ALA A 425 -35.79 22.41 -18.83
CA ALA A 425 -35.48 21.29 -17.94
C ALA A 425 -36.54 20.18 -17.97
N GLY A 426 -36.07 18.92 -18.00
CA GLY A 426 -36.94 17.74 -18.11
C GLY A 426 -37.50 17.48 -19.51
N THR A 427 -37.04 18.19 -20.54
CA THR A 427 -37.43 17.99 -21.94
C THR A 427 -36.21 18.00 -22.86
N SER A 428 -36.37 17.57 -24.11
CA SER A 428 -35.35 17.73 -25.16
C SER A 428 -35.38 19.10 -25.83
N ARG A 429 -36.11 20.08 -25.29
CA ARG A 429 -36.38 21.34 -25.96
C ARG A 429 -35.35 22.41 -25.62
N LEU A 430 -34.88 23.08 -26.67
CA LEU A 430 -33.98 24.22 -26.61
C LEU A 430 -34.72 25.46 -27.10
N VAL A 431 -34.66 26.55 -26.35
CA VAL A 431 -35.16 27.86 -26.76
C VAL A 431 -33.97 28.72 -27.13
N LEU A 432 -33.98 29.28 -28.32
CA LEU A 432 -32.90 30.09 -28.86
C LEU A 432 -33.45 31.41 -29.37
N TRP A 433 -32.61 32.45 -29.34
CA TRP A 433 -33.00 33.76 -29.83
C TRP A 433 -31.81 34.54 -30.41
N GLY A 434 -32.13 35.49 -31.27
CA GLY A 434 -31.17 36.40 -31.89
C GLY A 434 -31.66 36.93 -33.24
N PRO A 435 -30.89 37.81 -33.90
CA PRO A 435 -31.26 38.39 -35.19
C PRO A 435 -31.26 37.32 -36.30
N ASN A 436 -32.25 37.35 -37.17
CA ASN A 436 -32.31 36.59 -38.43
C ASN A 436 -32.17 37.56 -39.60
N ASN A 437 -31.07 37.44 -40.35
CA ASN A 437 -30.71 38.40 -41.40
C ASN A 437 -31.45 38.15 -42.71
N ASN A 438 -32.05 36.97 -42.86
CA ASN A 438 -32.69 36.56 -44.11
C ASN A 438 -34.22 36.55 -44.01
N LEU A 439 -34.79 36.80 -42.83
CA LEU A 439 -36.22 36.78 -42.66
C LEU A 439 -36.88 38.01 -43.32
N SER A 440 -37.51 37.82 -44.46
CA SER A 440 -38.44 38.80 -45.05
C SER A 440 -39.87 38.38 -44.73
N LEU A 441 -40.49 39.04 -43.75
CA LEU A 441 -41.94 38.97 -43.58
C LEU A 441 -42.59 39.92 -44.60
N ALA A 442 -43.68 39.48 -45.24
CA ALA A 442 -44.45 40.22 -46.24
C ALA A 442 -45.16 41.48 -45.70
N THR A 443 -44.71 42.01 -44.56
CA THR A 443 -45.21 43.22 -43.94
C THR A 443 -44.41 44.41 -44.48
N GLU A 444 -45.02 45.16 -45.39
CA GLU A 444 -44.61 46.48 -45.84
C GLU A 444 -44.55 47.43 -44.63
N VAL A 445 -43.42 47.51 -43.94
CA VAL A 445 -43.20 48.55 -42.91
C VAL A 445 -41.82 49.17 -43.09
N GLU A 446 -41.91 50.47 -43.40
CA GLU A 446 -40.98 51.61 -43.44
C GLU A 446 -39.46 51.40 -43.31
N ALA A 447 -38.75 52.21 -44.11
CA ALA A 447 -37.32 52.14 -44.44
C ALA A 447 -36.33 52.57 -43.34
N ASP A 448 -36.79 52.91 -42.12
CA ASP A 448 -35.95 53.59 -41.10
C ASP A 448 -35.56 52.73 -39.88
N ALA A 449 -35.99 51.46 -39.80
CA ALA A 449 -35.58 50.54 -38.73
C ALA A 449 -34.61 49.46 -39.23
N SER A 450 -33.73 48.97 -38.34
CA SER A 450 -32.72 47.93 -38.62
C SER A 450 -33.24 46.81 -39.56
N PRO A 451 -32.43 46.36 -40.53
CA PRO A 451 -32.90 45.53 -41.65
C PRO A 451 -33.31 44.10 -41.25
N TYR A 452 -33.13 43.69 -40.00
CA TYR A 452 -33.35 42.33 -39.52
C TYR A 452 -34.45 42.23 -38.45
N PHE A 453 -35.10 41.06 -38.42
CA PHE A 453 -35.98 40.66 -37.33
C PHE A 453 -35.17 39.93 -36.27
N PHE A 454 -35.45 40.19 -34.99
CA PHE A 454 -35.09 39.24 -33.95
C PHE A 454 -36.10 38.11 -33.92
N ALA A 455 -35.60 36.90 -33.78
CA ALA A 455 -36.41 35.71 -33.67
C ALA A 455 -36.20 35.05 -32.31
N ILE A 456 -37.26 34.40 -31.83
CA ILE A 456 -37.22 33.43 -30.75
C ILE A 456 -37.88 32.15 -31.25
N TYR A 457 -37.25 31.01 -31.00
CA TYR A 457 -37.71 29.74 -31.53
C TYR A 457 -37.35 28.59 -30.60
N CYS A 458 -38.11 27.51 -30.71
CA CYS A 458 -37.87 26.29 -29.97
C CYS A 458 -37.52 25.15 -30.90
N LEU A 459 -36.42 24.46 -30.59
CA LEU A 459 -35.99 23.24 -31.27
C LEU A 459 -36.23 22.05 -30.35
N ASP A 460 -36.58 20.91 -30.95
CA ASP A 460 -36.41 19.61 -30.30
C ASP A 460 -35.00 19.12 -30.63
N ALA A 461 -34.15 18.95 -29.61
CA ALA A 461 -32.78 18.47 -29.75
C ALA A 461 -32.67 17.11 -30.45
N ARG A 462 -33.74 16.29 -30.40
CA ARG A 462 -33.80 14.96 -31.02
C ARG A 462 -34.07 15.00 -32.52
N ALA A 463 -34.51 16.15 -33.03
CA ALA A 463 -34.76 16.33 -34.44
C ALA A 463 -33.46 16.13 -35.27
N PRO A 464 -33.56 15.78 -36.55
CA PRO A 464 -32.39 15.67 -37.41
C PRO A 464 -31.73 17.04 -37.63
N SER A 465 -30.45 17.03 -37.98
CA SER A 465 -29.70 18.22 -38.36
C SER A 465 -30.34 18.94 -39.55
N GLY A 466 -30.17 20.26 -39.62
CA GLY A 466 -30.69 21.03 -40.75
C GLY A 466 -30.50 22.53 -40.61
N GLN A 467 -31.19 23.28 -41.46
CA GLN A 467 -31.26 24.74 -41.40
C GLN A 467 -32.62 25.18 -40.87
N LEU A 468 -32.64 26.38 -40.30
CA LEU A 468 -33.84 27.02 -39.74
C LEU A 468 -34.43 28.02 -40.75
N PRO A 469 -35.69 28.47 -40.54
CA PRO A 469 -36.30 29.47 -41.41
C PRO A 469 -35.41 30.70 -41.65
N PRO A 470 -35.42 31.27 -42.87
CA PRO A 470 -36.33 30.95 -43.98
C PRO A 470 -35.80 29.87 -44.95
N TYR A 471 -34.87 29.01 -44.52
CA TYR A 471 -34.33 27.91 -45.34
C TYR A 471 -33.58 28.35 -46.60
N ALA A 472 -32.71 29.34 -46.47
CA ALA A 472 -32.01 29.97 -47.60
C ALA A 472 -30.84 29.15 -48.18
N ALA A 473 -30.36 28.09 -47.50
CA ALA A 473 -29.28 27.25 -48.01
C ALA A 473 -29.82 26.15 -48.93
N HIS A 474 -29.17 25.90 -50.07
CA HIS A 474 -29.66 24.93 -51.05
C HIS A 474 -29.49 23.47 -50.58
N ASP A 475 -28.33 23.13 -50.01
CA ASP A 475 -27.94 21.73 -49.74
C ASP A 475 -28.03 21.32 -48.26
N VAL A 476 -28.70 22.12 -47.45
CA VAL A 476 -28.94 21.80 -46.03
C VAL A 476 -30.41 21.43 -45.85
N PRO A 477 -30.73 20.25 -45.27
CA PRO A 477 -32.12 19.86 -45.02
C PRO A 477 -32.89 20.93 -44.25
N LYS A 478 -34.15 21.17 -44.60
CA LYS A 478 -35.04 22.02 -43.82
C LYS A 478 -35.33 21.32 -42.48
N GLN A 479 -35.07 21.99 -41.37
CA GLN A 479 -35.51 21.51 -40.05
C GLN A 479 -36.65 22.39 -39.52
N ALA A 480 -37.80 21.77 -39.30
CA ALA A 480 -38.95 22.45 -38.70
C ALA A 480 -38.70 22.65 -37.19
N PRO A 481 -38.66 23.88 -36.70
CA PRO A 481 -38.67 24.14 -35.26
C PRO A 481 -40.04 23.73 -34.68
N VAL A 482 -40.10 23.46 -33.37
CA VAL A 482 -41.37 23.22 -32.65
C VAL A 482 -42.29 24.44 -32.80
N TRP A 483 -41.69 25.63 -32.73
CA TRP A 483 -42.31 26.91 -33.10
C TRP A 483 -41.21 27.93 -33.40
N TYR A 484 -41.52 28.93 -34.21
CA TYR A 484 -40.60 30.01 -34.59
C TYR A 484 -41.35 31.33 -34.70
N LYS A 485 -40.94 32.32 -33.91
CA LYS A 485 -41.59 33.61 -33.86
C LYS A 485 -40.60 34.74 -34.14
N ALA A 486 -41.07 35.76 -34.82
CA ALA A 486 -40.32 36.98 -35.10
C ALA A 486 -40.90 38.15 -34.31
N LEU A 487 -40.04 38.97 -33.72
CA LEU A 487 -40.41 40.16 -32.98
C LEU A 487 -40.68 41.32 -33.95
N SER A 488 -41.90 41.82 -33.95
CA SER A 488 -42.38 42.93 -34.78
C SER A 488 -42.64 44.18 -33.92
N PRO A 489 -42.43 45.41 -34.44
CA PRO A 489 -41.87 45.72 -35.76
C PRO A 489 -40.37 45.39 -35.87
N LYS A 490 -39.80 45.46 -37.08
CA LYS A 490 -38.37 45.23 -37.34
C LYS A 490 -37.48 46.13 -36.48
N GLY A 491 -36.25 45.66 -36.24
CA GLY A 491 -35.23 46.42 -35.49
C GLY A 491 -35.42 46.47 -33.98
N ARG A 492 -36.31 45.67 -33.41
CA ARG A 492 -36.40 45.43 -31.96
C ARG A 492 -35.52 44.25 -31.57
N SER A 493 -34.73 44.39 -30.51
CA SER A 493 -33.89 43.30 -29.99
C SER A 493 -34.50 42.58 -28.78
N ILE A 494 -34.20 41.30 -28.66
CA ILE A 494 -34.47 40.49 -27.46
C ILE A 494 -33.24 40.58 -26.58
N LEU A 495 -33.39 41.18 -25.40
CA LEU A 495 -32.31 41.35 -24.44
C LEU A 495 -32.07 40.07 -23.64
N GLU A 496 -33.15 39.47 -23.16
CA GLU A 496 -33.10 38.35 -22.24
C GLU A 496 -34.28 37.42 -22.47
N VAL A 497 -34.01 36.12 -22.34
CA VAL A 497 -35.03 35.08 -22.23
C VAL A 497 -34.72 34.27 -20.99
N SER A 498 -35.69 34.14 -20.08
CA SER A 498 -35.54 33.41 -18.82
C SER A 498 -36.74 32.48 -18.60
N ILE A 499 -36.58 31.49 -17.72
CA ILE A 499 -37.68 30.65 -17.26
C ILE A 499 -38.20 31.21 -15.92
N ARG A 500 -39.51 31.49 -15.85
CA ARG A 500 -40.21 31.70 -14.58
C ARG A 500 -40.93 30.44 -14.13
N ASN A 501 -40.47 29.89 -13.01
CA ASN A 501 -41.15 28.80 -12.32
C ASN A 501 -42.12 29.36 -11.28
N HIS A 502 -43.42 29.12 -11.44
CA HIS A 502 -44.47 29.57 -10.52
C HIS A 502 -44.75 28.58 -9.37
N GLY A 503 -43.77 27.75 -8.99
CA GLY A 503 -43.91 26.70 -7.97
C GLY A 503 -44.29 25.32 -8.51
N ALA A 504 -44.35 24.33 -7.62
CA ALA A 504 -44.59 22.92 -7.98
C ALA A 504 -45.95 22.74 -8.68
N GLY A 505 -45.93 22.21 -9.91
CA GLY A 505 -47.12 21.82 -10.66
C GLY A 505 -47.66 22.85 -11.67
N LYS A 506 -47.06 24.05 -11.78
CA LYS A 506 -47.37 24.99 -12.87
C LYS A 506 -46.38 24.84 -14.01
N LEU A 507 -46.88 24.92 -15.24
CA LEU A 507 -46.04 24.94 -16.45
C LEU A 507 -45.08 26.14 -16.38
N ALA A 508 -43.81 25.90 -16.69
CA ALA A 508 -42.80 26.94 -16.80
C ALA A 508 -43.23 27.98 -17.86
N GLU A 509 -43.22 29.26 -17.48
CA GLU A 509 -43.41 30.37 -18.41
C GLU A 509 -42.03 30.82 -18.92
N LEU A 510 -41.94 31.11 -20.22
CA LEU A 510 -40.79 31.78 -20.80
C LEU A 510 -41.03 33.28 -20.76
N GLU A 511 -40.19 34.00 -20.03
CA GLU A 511 -40.18 35.45 -19.98
C GLU A 511 -39.21 35.97 -21.05
N VAL A 512 -39.71 36.80 -21.97
CA VAL A 512 -38.95 37.38 -23.07
C VAL A 512 -38.94 38.89 -22.91
N VAL A 513 -37.76 39.45 -22.65
CA VAL A 513 -37.55 40.89 -22.42
C VAL A 513 -36.95 41.53 -23.67
N SER A 514 -37.56 42.62 -24.15
CA SER A 514 -37.08 43.39 -25.32
C SER A 514 -36.48 44.75 -24.93
N GLU A 515 -35.69 45.32 -25.84
CA GLU A 515 -34.91 46.57 -25.61
C GLU A 515 -35.72 47.81 -25.22
N ARG A 516 -37.02 47.85 -25.53
CA ARG A 516 -37.91 48.95 -25.10
C ARG A 516 -38.75 48.60 -23.87
N GLY A 517 -38.27 47.65 -23.05
CA GLY A 517 -38.86 47.26 -21.78
C GLY A 517 -40.07 46.32 -21.88
N TRP A 518 -40.41 45.84 -23.08
CA TRP A 518 -41.53 44.93 -23.26
C TRP A 518 -41.20 43.56 -22.69
N THR A 519 -42.10 43.03 -21.88
CA THR A 519 -41.99 41.66 -21.36
C THR A 519 -43.15 40.81 -21.84
N LEU A 520 -42.84 39.78 -22.63
CA LEU A 520 -43.79 38.80 -23.15
C LEU A 520 -43.63 37.48 -22.38
N TYR A 521 -44.74 36.87 -21.97
CA TYR A 521 -44.74 35.58 -21.30
C TYR A 521 -45.31 34.52 -22.23
N LEU A 522 -44.50 33.52 -22.57
CA LEU A 522 -44.88 32.43 -23.47
C LEU A 522 -45.01 31.12 -22.69
N ASN A 523 -45.87 30.23 -23.15
CA ASN A 523 -45.88 28.83 -22.70
C ASN A 523 -44.86 27.98 -23.51
N ALA A 524 -44.74 26.69 -23.17
CA ALA A 524 -43.83 25.78 -23.87
C ALA A 524 -44.18 25.50 -25.35
N SER A 525 -45.40 25.81 -25.80
CA SER A 525 -45.80 25.76 -27.22
C SER A 525 -45.57 27.07 -27.95
N GLY A 526 -44.97 28.07 -27.29
CA GLY A 526 -44.68 29.37 -27.84
C GLY A 526 -45.88 30.34 -27.81
N ALA A 527 -47.06 29.93 -27.34
CA ALA A 527 -48.21 30.83 -27.29
C ALA A 527 -47.98 31.94 -26.26
N VAL A 528 -48.25 33.19 -26.65
CA VAL A 528 -48.16 34.34 -25.76
C VAL A 528 -49.34 34.28 -24.79
N LEU A 529 -49.03 34.11 -23.50
CA LEU A 529 -50.02 34.04 -22.43
C LEU A 529 -50.48 35.44 -22.00
N ARG A 530 -49.51 36.35 -21.88
CA ARG A 530 -49.73 37.73 -21.41
C ARG A 530 -48.54 38.62 -21.75
N THR A 531 -48.78 39.91 -21.75
CA THR A 531 -47.76 40.97 -21.69
C THR A 531 -47.68 41.52 -20.27
N ALA A 532 -46.53 42.03 -19.85
CA ALA A 532 -46.46 42.71 -18.56
C ALA A 532 -47.40 43.93 -18.53
N GLU A 533 -48.03 44.16 -17.38
CA GLU A 533 -49.09 45.16 -17.24
C GLU A 533 -48.63 46.59 -17.54
N GLN A 534 -47.38 46.89 -17.19
CA GLN A 534 -46.71 48.16 -17.47
C GLN A 534 -46.49 48.45 -18.97
N ASP A 535 -46.63 47.44 -19.84
CA ASP A 535 -46.36 47.55 -21.27
C ASP A 535 -47.63 47.72 -22.11
N LYS A 536 -48.82 47.53 -21.53
CA LYS A 536 -50.11 47.57 -22.25
C LYS A 536 -50.43 48.93 -22.90
N HIS A 537 -49.73 50.00 -22.54
CA HIS A 537 -49.98 51.37 -22.99
C HIS A 537 -48.86 51.98 -23.86
N ARG A 538 -47.86 51.19 -24.27
CA ARG A 538 -46.75 51.68 -25.12
C ARG A 538 -47.07 51.44 -26.61
N ASP A 539 -46.89 52.45 -27.46
CA ASP A 539 -47.14 52.37 -28.91
C ASP A 539 -45.82 52.61 -29.69
N PRO A 540 -45.47 51.85 -30.75
CA PRO A 540 -46.13 50.64 -31.25
C PRO A 540 -45.93 49.42 -30.35
N VAL A 541 -47.00 48.63 -30.20
CA VAL A 541 -47.02 47.36 -29.47
C VAL A 541 -46.04 46.38 -30.10
N SER A 542 -45.14 45.80 -29.30
CA SER A 542 -44.26 44.74 -29.79
C SER A 542 -45.01 43.42 -29.80
N GLU A 543 -45.05 42.76 -30.96
CA GLU A 543 -45.77 41.51 -31.16
C GLU A 543 -44.84 40.39 -31.61
N LEU A 544 -45.19 39.15 -31.28
CA LEU A 544 -44.51 37.96 -31.78
C LEU A 544 -45.34 37.31 -32.87
N ILE A 545 -44.88 37.44 -34.11
CA ILE A 545 -45.54 36.92 -35.30
C ILE A 545 -45.03 35.50 -35.57
N ASP A 546 -45.92 34.56 -35.81
CA ASP A 546 -45.56 33.22 -36.26
C ASP A 546 -44.90 33.29 -37.64
N VAL A 547 -43.69 32.73 -37.74
CA VAL A 547 -43.04 32.51 -39.02
C VAL A 547 -43.55 31.19 -39.56
N VAL A 548 -44.58 31.27 -40.40
CA VAL A 548 -45.07 30.09 -41.11
C VAL A 548 -44.01 29.69 -42.12
N PRO A 549 -43.44 28.47 -42.02
CA PRO A 549 -42.51 27.99 -43.02
C PRO A 549 -43.27 27.91 -44.35
N VAL A 550 -42.82 28.65 -45.36
CA VAL A 550 -43.29 28.44 -46.74
C VAL A 550 -42.84 27.02 -47.10
N GLN A 551 -43.82 26.10 -47.26
CA GLN A 551 -43.57 24.69 -47.54
C GLN A 551 -42.77 24.53 -48.82
#